data_AF-A0A9K3KQ80-F1
#
_entry.id   AF-A0A9K3KQ80-F1
#
_cell.length_a   1.000
_cell.length_b   1.000
_cell.length_c   1.000
_cell.angle_alpha   90.00
_cell.angle_beta   90.00
_cell.angle_gamma   90.00
#
_symmetry.space_group_name_H-M   'P 1'
#
loop_
_entity.id
_entity.type
_entity.pdbx_description
1 polymer ?
#
loop_
_entity_poly.entity_id
_entity_poly.type
_entity_poly.pdbx_seq_one_letter_code
_entity_poly.pdbx_strand_id
1 'polypeptide(L)'
;MNVKKILVKFQKVIAMNVNKILIMFFMPRQQSVSTSTYWDSPEAYKLFKPRQCDSNCLSAVERRIKLLQRAQQFEGWRDLVHGRDPDNVCSNYDKLVIRQKSMFISKAYQIAILEMNRKAWLECCEIAVHEINLLGVTLTTRGDNLSRWHRLFRTREAFLHPNLEARVGRDPLPPFLRMFPDAATKIKQFCRVNLLNLNVETVHQFILNKVFPRIYAVWASEQKSRGHTLQSFLKLFRISVFSPQTTLSWMKQLGMKYANHKKSYYVDGHEREDVVLIMATSLVLNPTSRNLPNIPPQFTSLSNL
;
A
#
# COMPACT_ATOMS: atom_id res chain seq x y z
N MET A 1 -5.12 -47.41 21.90
CA MET A 1 -5.32 -46.68 20.62
C MET A 1 -4.01 -46.69 19.86
N ASN A 2 -3.94 -47.37 18.70
CA ASN A 2 -2.67 -47.79 18.10
C ASN A 2 -2.02 -46.65 17.26
N VAL A 3 -1.16 -45.86 17.90
CA VAL A 3 -0.45 -44.70 17.33
C VAL A 3 0.25 -45.02 16.01
N LYS A 4 0.76 -46.26 15.84
CA LYS A 4 1.38 -46.72 14.58
C LYS A 4 0.41 -46.73 13.40
N LYS A 5 -0.88 -47.07 13.61
CA LYS A 5 -1.90 -47.03 12.54
C LYS A 5 -2.22 -45.61 12.11
N ILE A 6 -2.19 -44.64 13.03
CA ILE A 6 -2.44 -43.22 12.74
C ILE A 6 -1.26 -42.63 11.96
N LEU A 7 -0.02 -42.93 12.37
CA LEU A 7 1.19 -42.45 11.69
C LEU A 7 1.27 -42.95 10.24
N VAL A 8 0.95 -44.23 10.01
CA VAL A 8 0.91 -44.82 8.65
C VAL A 8 -0.18 -44.19 7.78
N LYS A 9 -1.34 -43.83 8.39
CA LYS A 9 -2.41 -43.13 7.67
C LYS A 9 -2.00 -41.71 7.29
N PHE A 10 -1.32 -40.99 8.20
CA PHE A 10 -0.78 -39.65 7.92
C PHE A 10 0.33 -39.68 6.87
N GLN A 11 1.26 -40.63 6.94
CA GLN A 11 2.31 -40.80 5.93
C GLN A 11 1.73 -41.12 4.55
N LYS A 12 0.68 -41.95 4.46
CA LYS A 12 -0.03 -42.20 3.20
C LYS A 12 -0.74 -40.97 2.64
N VAL A 13 -1.36 -40.14 3.49
CA VAL A 13 -2.03 -38.89 3.06
C VAL A 13 -1.01 -37.86 2.57
N ILE A 14 0.11 -37.72 3.29
CA ILE A 14 1.20 -36.83 2.87
C ILE A 14 1.82 -37.32 1.56
N ALA A 15 2.10 -38.62 1.43
CA ALA A 15 2.62 -39.20 0.19
C ALA A 15 1.65 -39.06 -1.00
N MET A 16 0.34 -39.18 -0.78
CA MET A 16 -0.68 -38.92 -1.82
C MET A 16 -0.71 -37.45 -2.23
N ASN A 17 -0.64 -36.51 -1.28
CA ASN A 17 -0.63 -35.08 -1.60
C ASN A 17 0.65 -34.65 -2.31
N VAL A 18 1.81 -35.17 -1.88
CA VAL A 18 3.10 -34.92 -2.54
C VAL A 18 3.12 -35.52 -3.94
N ASN A 19 2.60 -36.75 -4.14
CA ASN A 19 2.45 -37.32 -5.49
C ASN A 19 1.47 -36.53 -6.36
N LYS A 20 0.37 -36.00 -5.80
CA LYS A 20 -0.58 -35.16 -6.55
C LYS A 20 0.06 -33.84 -6.99
N ILE A 21 0.92 -33.26 -6.14
CA ILE A 21 1.74 -32.08 -6.47
C ILE A 21 2.82 -32.42 -7.50
N LEU A 22 3.49 -33.57 -7.38
CA LEU A 22 4.52 -34.01 -8.32
C LEU A 22 3.95 -34.34 -9.71
N ILE A 23 2.78 -34.99 -9.76
CA ILE A 23 2.04 -35.28 -11.00
C ILE A 23 1.59 -33.97 -11.68
N MET A 24 1.28 -32.92 -10.92
CA MET A 24 0.98 -31.59 -11.48
C MET A 24 2.21 -30.87 -12.05
N PHE A 25 3.42 -31.22 -11.63
CA PHE A 25 4.67 -30.61 -12.13
C PHE A 25 5.37 -31.41 -13.24
N PHE A 26 5.06 -32.69 -13.43
CA PHE A 26 5.91 -33.60 -14.24
C PHE A 26 5.17 -34.63 -15.12
N MET A 27 3.98 -34.34 -15.65
CA MET A 27 3.36 -35.19 -16.69
C MET A 27 3.54 -34.60 -18.11
N PRO A 28 4.10 -35.36 -19.06
CA PRO A 28 3.99 -35.03 -20.48
C PRO A 28 2.55 -35.29 -20.95
N ARG A 29 2.07 -34.37 -21.80
CA ARG A 29 0.73 -34.31 -22.37
C ARG A 29 0.41 -35.60 -23.15
N GLN A 30 -0.41 -36.49 -22.60
CA GLN A 30 -1.06 -37.54 -23.39
C GLN A 30 -2.22 -36.90 -24.16
N GLN A 31 -1.98 -36.59 -25.44
CA GLN A 31 -3.02 -36.12 -26.36
C GLN A 31 -3.77 -37.33 -26.93
N SER A 32 -5.02 -37.52 -26.51
CA SER A 32 -6.00 -38.23 -27.33
C SER A 32 -6.71 -37.23 -28.23
N VAL A 33 -6.84 -37.60 -29.50
CA VAL A 33 -7.35 -36.77 -30.60
C VAL A 33 -8.88 -36.81 -30.62
N SER A 34 -9.55 -35.70 -30.31
CA SER A 34 -10.53 -35.01 -31.19
C SER A 34 -11.22 -33.82 -30.50
N THR A 35 -11.56 -32.80 -31.31
CA THR A 35 -12.67 -31.83 -31.18
C THR A 35 -12.59 -30.73 -30.10
N SER A 36 -12.27 -29.50 -30.54
CA SER A 36 -12.46 -28.19 -29.88
C SER A 36 -12.40 -28.19 -28.36
N THR A 37 -11.29 -27.73 -27.78
CA THR A 37 -11.22 -27.50 -26.34
C THR A 37 -12.15 -26.35 -25.94
N TYR A 38 -12.65 -26.31 -24.69
CA TYR A 38 -13.41 -25.15 -24.19
C TYR A 38 -12.73 -23.82 -24.54
N TRP A 39 -11.40 -23.80 -24.54
CA TRP A 39 -10.57 -22.63 -24.84
C TRP A 39 -10.67 -22.09 -26.27
N ASP A 40 -11.24 -22.87 -27.19
CA ASP A 40 -11.50 -22.49 -28.57
C ASP A 40 -12.96 -22.01 -28.77
N SER A 41 -13.79 -22.04 -27.71
CA SER A 41 -15.21 -21.71 -27.80
C SER A 41 -15.49 -20.19 -27.78
N PRO A 42 -16.62 -19.73 -28.37
CA PRO A 42 -17.06 -18.33 -28.28
C PRO A 42 -17.27 -17.86 -26.84
N GLU A 43 -17.72 -18.75 -25.95
CA GLU A 43 -17.89 -18.48 -24.52
C GLU A 43 -16.55 -18.19 -23.85
N ALA A 44 -15.52 -18.99 -24.12
CA ALA A 44 -14.17 -18.74 -23.64
C ALA A 44 -13.62 -17.43 -24.19
N TYR A 45 -13.85 -17.14 -25.47
CA TYR A 45 -13.45 -15.88 -26.08
C TYR A 45 -14.12 -14.68 -25.41
N LYS A 46 -15.43 -14.76 -25.17
CA LYS A 46 -16.19 -13.73 -24.46
C LYS A 46 -15.75 -13.59 -23.01
N LEU A 47 -15.37 -14.69 -22.35
CA LEU A 47 -14.99 -14.72 -20.94
C LEU A 47 -13.55 -14.25 -20.70
N PHE A 48 -12.59 -14.66 -21.53
CA PHE A 48 -11.18 -14.34 -21.31
C PHE A 48 -10.70 -13.18 -22.19
N LYS A 49 -11.35 -12.87 -23.32
CA LYS A 49 -10.93 -11.77 -24.21
C LYS A 49 -9.43 -11.82 -24.52
N PRO A 50 -8.94 -12.85 -25.22
CA PRO A 50 -7.53 -12.94 -25.60
C PRO A 50 -7.12 -11.72 -26.46
N ARG A 51 -5.84 -11.37 -26.45
CA ARG A 51 -5.29 -10.37 -27.36
C ARG A 51 -5.13 -10.97 -28.77
N GLN A 52 -5.00 -10.12 -29.77
CA GLN A 52 -4.72 -10.54 -31.16
C GLN A 52 -3.41 -11.35 -31.28
N CYS A 53 -2.43 -11.10 -30.40
CA CYS A 53 -1.17 -11.82 -30.37
C CYS A 53 -1.25 -13.19 -29.66
N ASP A 54 -2.36 -13.50 -28.98
CA ASP A 54 -2.54 -14.78 -28.30
C ASP A 54 -3.12 -15.80 -29.31
N SER A 55 -2.55 -17.01 -29.38
CA SER A 55 -3.02 -18.04 -30.32
C SER A 55 -4.44 -18.51 -30.00
N ASN A 56 -4.78 -18.59 -28.72
CA ASN A 56 -6.11 -18.95 -28.22
C ASN A 56 -6.34 -18.44 -26.78
N CYS A 57 -7.53 -18.68 -26.22
CA CYS A 57 -7.85 -18.24 -24.86
C CYS A 57 -6.94 -18.87 -23.80
N LEU A 58 -6.51 -20.12 -23.98
CA LEU A 58 -5.61 -20.80 -23.03
C LEU A 58 -4.25 -20.07 -22.96
N SER A 59 -3.64 -19.80 -24.11
CA SER A 59 -2.36 -19.07 -24.18
C SER A 59 -2.45 -17.67 -23.56
N ALA A 60 -3.58 -16.99 -23.72
CA ALA A 60 -3.85 -15.70 -23.09
C ALA A 60 -3.89 -15.82 -21.56
N VAL A 61 -4.57 -16.84 -21.04
CA VAL A 61 -4.65 -17.10 -19.59
C VAL A 61 -3.27 -17.43 -19.02
N GLU A 62 -2.50 -18.32 -19.66
CA GLU A 62 -1.15 -18.69 -19.23
C GLU A 62 -0.20 -17.48 -19.22
N ARG A 63 -0.24 -16.65 -20.26
CA ARG A 63 0.54 -15.40 -20.32
C ARG A 63 0.14 -14.45 -19.18
N ARG A 64 -1.15 -14.31 -18.90
CA ARG A 64 -1.65 -13.46 -17.81
C ARG A 64 -1.27 -13.98 -16.44
N ILE A 65 -1.24 -15.30 -16.21
CA ILE A 65 -0.71 -15.88 -14.97
C ILE A 65 0.72 -15.38 -14.74
N LYS A 66 1.59 -15.46 -15.76
CA LYS A 66 2.98 -14.96 -15.66
C LYS A 66 3.03 -13.46 -15.34
N LEU A 67 2.19 -12.66 -15.99
CA LEU A 67 2.08 -11.21 -15.72
C LEU A 67 1.64 -10.93 -14.28
N LEU A 68 0.61 -11.63 -13.80
CA LEU A 68 0.06 -11.44 -12.44
C LEU A 68 1.06 -11.90 -11.37
N GLN A 69 1.78 -12.99 -11.59
CA GLN A 69 2.79 -13.49 -10.66
C GLN A 69 3.97 -12.51 -10.49
N ARG A 70 4.37 -11.80 -11.56
CA ARG A 70 5.41 -10.77 -11.49
C ARG A 70 5.07 -9.63 -10.54
N ALA A 71 3.79 -9.37 -10.26
CA ALA A 71 3.40 -8.32 -9.31
C ALA A 71 3.93 -8.54 -7.88
N GLN A 72 4.23 -9.79 -7.52
CA GLN A 72 4.82 -10.11 -6.22
C GLN A 72 6.28 -9.71 -6.10
N GLN A 73 6.97 -9.51 -7.23
CA GLN A 73 8.35 -9.05 -7.25
C GLN A 73 8.45 -7.56 -6.86
N PHE A 74 9.68 -7.09 -6.67
CA PHE A 74 9.96 -5.68 -6.41
C PHE A 74 9.45 -4.83 -7.58
N GLU A 75 8.59 -3.84 -7.29
CA GLU A 75 7.97 -2.93 -8.27
C GLU A 75 7.14 -3.55 -9.41
N GLY A 76 7.06 -4.88 -9.53
CA GLY A 76 6.28 -5.54 -10.59
C GLY A 76 4.77 -5.27 -10.54
N TRP A 77 4.26 -4.78 -9.41
CA TRP A 77 2.86 -4.37 -9.26
C TRP A 77 2.49 -3.21 -10.21
N ARG A 78 3.47 -2.39 -10.64
CA ARG A 78 3.26 -1.24 -11.54
C ARG A 78 2.72 -1.64 -12.90
N ASP A 79 3.13 -2.80 -13.41
CA ASP A 79 2.67 -3.32 -14.70
C ASP A 79 1.18 -3.66 -14.68
N LEU A 80 0.61 -3.87 -13.48
CA LEU A 80 -0.81 -4.12 -13.27
C LEU A 80 -1.60 -2.84 -12.98
N VAL A 81 -1.04 -1.64 -13.13
CA VAL A 81 -1.72 -0.38 -12.83
C VAL A 81 -1.75 0.52 -14.05
N HIS A 82 -2.91 1.10 -14.33
CA HIS A 82 -3.03 2.13 -15.35
C HIS A 82 -2.07 3.29 -15.11
N GLY A 83 -1.24 3.59 -16.12
CA GLY A 83 -0.23 4.65 -16.03
C GLY A 83 1.04 4.27 -15.29
N ARG A 84 1.14 3.08 -14.66
CA ARG A 84 2.36 2.57 -13.96
C ARG A 84 2.85 3.40 -12.76
N ASP A 85 2.06 4.36 -12.30
CA ASP A 85 2.32 5.21 -11.13
C ASP A 85 3.68 5.95 -11.15
N PRO A 86 4.04 6.69 -12.22
CA PRO A 86 5.35 7.35 -12.33
C PRO A 86 5.63 8.30 -11.15
N ASP A 87 4.58 8.93 -10.64
CA ASP A 87 4.65 9.93 -9.58
C ASP A 87 4.70 9.33 -8.17
N ASN A 88 4.71 7.99 -8.04
CA ASN A 88 4.78 7.28 -6.75
C ASN A 88 3.66 7.69 -5.77
N VAL A 89 2.46 7.90 -6.30
CA VAL A 89 1.28 8.30 -5.52
C VAL A 89 0.55 7.11 -4.91
N CYS A 90 0.83 5.87 -5.33
CA CYS A 90 0.28 4.67 -4.68
C CYS A 90 0.88 4.47 -3.28
N SER A 91 0.02 4.35 -2.28
CA SER A 91 0.41 4.02 -0.91
C SER A 91 0.89 2.57 -0.78
N ASN A 92 1.53 2.22 0.34
CA ASN A 92 1.90 0.81 0.61
C ASN A 92 0.68 -0.10 0.66
N TYR A 93 -0.46 0.41 1.15
CA TYR A 93 -1.73 -0.32 1.15
C TYR A 93 -2.22 -0.58 -0.28
N ASP A 94 -2.18 0.42 -1.15
CA ASP A 94 -2.57 0.28 -2.55
C ASP A 94 -1.75 -0.82 -3.26
N LYS A 95 -0.42 -0.79 -3.07
CA LYS A 95 0.50 -1.79 -3.59
C LYS A 95 0.15 -3.19 -3.09
N LEU A 96 -0.14 -3.32 -1.79
CA LEU A 96 -0.58 -4.58 -1.18
C LEU A 96 -1.88 -5.09 -1.80
N VAL A 97 -2.89 -4.23 -1.96
CA VAL A 97 -4.18 -4.59 -2.57
C VAL A 97 -4.00 -5.05 -4.02
N ILE A 98 -3.17 -4.36 -4.81
CA ILE A 98 -2.88 -4.76 -6.20
C ILE A 98 -2.23 -6.15 -6.24
N ARG A 99 -1.24 -6.39 -5.38
CA ARG A 99 -0.58 -7.69 -5.25
C ARG A 99 -1.57 -8.77 -4.85
N GLN A 100 -2.40 -8.56 -3.85
CA GLN A 100 -3.37 -9.55 -3.41
C GLN A 100 -4.41 -9.84 -4.50
N LYS A 101 -4.96 -8.82 -5.17
CA LYS A 101 -5.84 -9.02 -6.34
C LYS A 101 -5.17 -9.89 -7.41
N SER A 102 -3.88 -9.67 -7.67
CA SER A 102 -3.14 -10.47 -8.65
C SER A 102 -3.02 -11.94 -8.25
N MET A 103 -2.85 -12.24 -6.96
CA MET A 103 -2.83 -13.62 -6.44
C MET A 103 -4.18 -14.30 -6.66
N PHE A 104 -5.29 -13.65 -6.29
CA PHE A 104 -6.61 -14.22 -6.48
C PHE A 104 -6.91 -14.50 -7.95
N ILE A 105 -6.65 -13.55 -8.86
CA ILE A 105 -6.91 -13.74 -10.30
C ILE A 105 -5.99 -14.83 -10.86
N SER A 106 -4.70 -14.82 -10.50
CA SER A 106 -3.75 -15.84 -10.94
C SER A 106 -4.21 -17.23 -10.51
N LYS A 107 -4.72 -17.37 -9.28
CA LYS A 107 -5.20 -18.64 -8.76
C LYS A 107 -6.49 -19.10 -9.46
N ALA A 108 -7.45 -18.20 -9.66
CA ALA A 108 -8.66 -18.51 -10.42
C ALA A 108 -8.36 -18.97 -11.85
N TYR A 109 -7.36 -18.36 -12.50
CA TYR A 109 -6.89 -18.80 -13.80
C TYR A 109 -6.25 -20.20 -13.77
N GLN A 110 -5.42 -20.52 -12.78
CA GLN A 110 -4.85 -21.86 -12.64
C GLN A 110 -5.94 -22.92 -12.46
N ILE A 111 -6.95 -22.64 -11.62
CA ILE A 111 -8.10 -23.53 -11.44
C ILE A 111 -8.90 -23.64 -12.74
N ALA A 112 -9.10 -22.52 -13.45
CA ALA A 112 -9.83 -22.52 -14.71
C ALA A 112 -9.15 -23.39 -15.79
N ILE A 113 -7.83 -23.35 -15.90
CA ILE A 113 -7.06 -24.22 -16.82
C ILE A 113 -7.40 -25.71 -16.59
N LEU A 114 -7.59 -26.11 -15.34
CA LEU A 114 -7.86 -27.49 -14.97
C LEU A 114 -9.35 -27.86 -15.08
N GLU A 115 -10.25 -26.92 -14.74
CA GLU A 115 -11.65 -27.26 -14.42
C GLU A 115 -12.70 -26.62 -15.34
N MET A 116 -12.36 -25.70 -16.26
CA MET A 116 -13.38 -24.99 -17.06
C MET A 116 -14.22 -25.87 -17.98
N ASN A 117 -13.76 -27.09 -18.29
CA ASN A 117 -14.59 -28.07 -19.01
C ASN A 117 -15.75 -28.62 -18.16
N ARG A 118 -15.73 -28.42 -16.84
CA ARG A 118 -16.66 -29.01 -15.87
C ARG A 118 -17.32 -27.98 -14.94
N LYS A 119 -16.68 -26.83 -14.74
CA LYS A 119 -17.09 -25.80 -13.78
C LYS A 119 -17.33 -24.46 -14.46
N ALA A 120 -18.28 -23.70 -13.94
CA ALA A 120 -18.44 -22.31 -14.32
C ALA A 120 -17.31 -21.44 -13.75
N TRP A 121 -17.01 -20.32 -14.41
CA TRP A 121 -15.99 -19.37 -13.96
C TRP A 121 -16.19 -18.89 -12.51
N LEU A 122 -17.43 -18.71 -12.08
CA LEU A 122 -17.73 -18.29 -10.71
C LEU A 122 -17.33 -19.35 -9.70
N GLU A 123 -17.52 -20.64 -10.00
CA GLU A 123 -17.06 -21.72 -9.13
C GLU A 123 -15.52 -21.75 -9.06
N CYS A 124 -14.82 -21.54 -10.19
CA CYS A 124 -13.37 -21.39 -10.18
C CYS A 124 -12.92 -20.22 -9.29
N CYS A 125 -13.70 -19.12 -9.28
CA CYS A 125 -13.45 -17.97 -8.41
C CYS A 125 -13.66 -18.31 -6.93
N GLU A 126 -14.75 -19.01 -6.57
CA GLU A 126 -15.01 -19.40 -5.18
C GLU A 126 -13.92 -20.34 -4.64
N ILE A 127 -13.48 -21.32 -5.45
CA ILE A 127 -12.37 -22.21 -5.08
C ILE A 127 -11.08 -21.39 -4.88
N ALA A 128 -10.77 -20.47 -5.81
CA ALA A 128 -9.60 -19.62 -5.69
C ALA A 128 -9.62 -18.75 -4.42
N VAL A 129 -10.78 -18.18 -4.11
CA VAL A 129 -10.97 -17.36 -2.91
C VAL A 129 -10.75 -18.18 -1.66
N HIS A 130 -11.34 -19.37 -1.59
CA HIS A 130 -11.15 -20.28 -0.46
C HIS A 130 -9.68 -20.65 -0.28
N GLU A 131 -9.00 -21.09 -1.34
CA GLU A 131 -7.60 -21.51 -1.27
C GLU A 131 -6.64 -20.39 -0.87
N ILE A 132 -6.85 -19.16 -1.38
CA ILE A 132 -6.01 -18.01 -1.02
C ILE A 132 -6.29 -17.53 0.41
N ASN A 133 -7.55 -17.56 0.85
CA ASN A 133 -7.91 -17.19 2.23
C ASN A 133 -7.29 -18.15 3.26
N LEU A 134 -7.15 -19.44 2.93
CA LEU A 134 -6.44 -20.41 3.78
C LEU A 134 -4.95 -20.05 3.99
N LEU A 135 -4.35 -19.26 3.10
CA LEU A 135 -2.98 -18.76 3.22
C LEU A 135 -2.91 -17.42 4.00
N GLY A 136 -4.01 -16.98 4.60
CA GLY A 136 -4.08 -15.75 5.40
C GLY A 136 -4.26 -14.46 4.58
N VAL A 137 -4.50 -14.56 3.27
CA VAL A 137 -4.74 -13.39 2.40
C VAL A 137 -6.23 -13.16 2.26
N THR A 138 -6.81 -12.26 3.06
CA THR A 138 -8.27 -12.11 3.23
C THR A 138 -8.88 -10.89 2.52
N LEU A 139 -8.31 -10.46 1.39
CA LEU A 139 -8.82 -9.28 0.66
C LEU A 139 -10.28 -9.43 0.22
N THR A 140 -10.72 -10.67 -0.06
CA THR A 140 -12.12 -10.96 -0.34
C THR A 140 -12.51 -12.35 0.13
N THR A 141 -13.76 -12.49 0.55
CA THR A 141 -14.36 -13.76 0.96
C THR A 141 -15.37 -14.30 -0.05
N ARG A 142 -15.59 -13.58 -1.16
CA ARG A 142 -16.63 -13.88 -2.15
C ARG A 142 -16.05 -13.97 -3.56
N GLY A 143 -16.34 -15.04 -4.28
CA GLY A 143 -15.96 -15.23 -5.67
C GLY A 143 -16.54 -14.18 -6.63
N ASP A 144 -17.69 -13.58 -6.30
CA ASP A 144 -18.27 -12.47 -7.07
C ASP A 144 -17.31 -11.28 -7.26
N ASN A 145 -16.62 -10.90 -6.18
CA ASN A 145 -15.67 -9.79 -6.21
C ASN A 145 -14.49 -10.12 -7.11
N LEU A 146 -13.99 -11.35 -7.03
CA LEU A 146 -12.93 -11.84 -7.89
C LEU A 146 -13.36 -11.86 -9.36
N SER A 147 -14.58 -12.32 -9.65
CA SER A 147 -15.16 -12.31 -10.99
C SER A 147 -15.28 -10.88 -11.54
N ARG A 148 -15.69 -9.91 -10.71
CA ARG A 148 -15.71 -8.48 -11.07
C ARG A 148 -14.31 -7.95 -11.36
N TRP A 149 -13.32 -8.27 -10.54
CA TRP A 149 -11.93 -7.86 -10.78
C TRP A 149 -11.38 -8.43 -12.09
N HIS A 150 -11.63 -9.71 -12.36
CA HIS A 150 -11.29 -10.35 -13.63
C HIS A 150 -11.91 -9.60 -14.81
N ARG A 151 -13.21 -9.26 -14.74
CA ARG A 151 -13.91 -8.56 -15.82
C ARG A 151 -13.28 -7.20 -16.16
N LEU A 152 -12.85 -6.46 -15.14
CA LEU A 152 -12.14 -5.19 -15.31
C LEU A 152 -10.73 -5.42 -15.86
N PHE A 153 -10.00 -6.40 -15.30
CA PHE A 153 -8.62 -6.71 -15.65
C PHE A 153 -8.47 -7.19 -17.11
N ARG A 154 -9.28 -8.16 -17.56
CA ARG A 154 -9.10 -8.84 -18.86
C ARG A 154 -9.12 -7.93 -20.10
N THR A 155 -9.63 -6.70 -19.97
CA THR A 155 -9.75 -5.78 -21.11
C THR A 155 -8.45 -5.04 -21.39
N ARG A 156 -7.74 -4.61 -20.35
CA ARG A 156 -6.51 -3.81 -20.48
C ARG A 156 -5.29 -4.45 -19.81
N GLU A 157 -5.50 -5.58 -19.12
CA GLU A 157 -4.52 -6.30 -18.31
C GLU A 157 -3.88 -5.42 -17.24
N ALA A 158 -4.65 -4.47 -16.74
CA ALA A 158 -4.29 -3.55 -15.67
C ALA A 158 -5.53 -3.22 -14.84
N PHE A 159 -5.32 -2.96 -13.56
CA PHE A 159 -6.29 -2.38 -12.65
C PHE A 159 -6.33 -0.86 -12.82
N LEU A 160 -7.48 -0.30 -12.46
CA LEU A 160 -7.61 1.15 -12.33
C LEU A 160 -6.63 1.67 -11.28
N HIS A 161 -6.02 2.81 -11.58
CA HIS A 161 -5.08 3.44 -10.66
C HIS A 161 -5.76 3.77 -9.32
N PRO A 162 -5.25 3.36 -8.16
CA PRO A 162 -5.96 3.57 -6.88
C PRO A 162 -6.24 5.05 -6.57
N ASN A 163 -5.30 5.93 -6.90
CA ASN A 163 -5.49 7.38 -6.82
C ASN A 163 -6.38 7.91 -7.96
N LEU A 164 -7.47 8.60 -7.61
CA LEU A 164 -8.44 9.15 -8.57
C LEU A 164 -7.87 10.27 -9.45
N GLU A 165 -7.02 11.13 -8.90
CA GLU A 165 -6.41 12.23 -9.67
C GLU A 165 -5.52 11.66 -10.78
N ALA A 166 -4.69 10.67 -10.44
CA ALA A 166 -3.87 9.94 -11.41
C ALA A 166 -4.72 9.18 -12.43
N ARG A 167 -5.89 8.64 -12.05
CA ARG A 167 -6.84 7.99 -12.99
C ARG A 167 -7.40 8.97 -14.03
N VAL A 168 -7.68 10.21 -13.62
CA VAL A 168 -8.27 11.24 -14.48
C VAL A 168 -7.17 11.98 -15.28
N GLY A 169 -5.89 11.67 -15.04
CA GLY A 169 -4.76 12.34 -15.67
C GLY A 169 -4.57 13.76 -15.16
N ARG A 170 -5.04 14.07 -13.95
CA ARG A 170 -4.73 15.34 -13.30
C ARG A 170 -3.31 15.29 -12.77
N ASP A 171 -2.57 16.34 -13.11
CA ASP A 171 -1.20 16.54 -12.66
C ASP A 171 -1.14 16.55 -11.11
N PRO A 172 -0.18 15.84 -10.49
CA PRO A 172 -0.01 15.88 -9.04
C PRO A 172 0.27 17.29 -8.50
N LEU A 173 0.77 18.22 -9.32
CA LEU A 173 1.10 19.57 -8.91
C LEU A 173 -0.08 20.56 -9.05
N PRO A 174 -0.25 21.51 -8.12
CA PRO A 174 -1.19 22.61 -8.27
C PRO A 174 -0.87 23.45 -9.51
N PRO A 175 -1.88 24.08 -10.16
CA PRO A 175 -1.68 24.91 -11.35
C PRO A 175 -0.58 25.98 -11.19
N PHE A 176 -0.49 26.58 -10.00
CA PHE A 176 0.53 27.57 -9.67
C PHE A 176 1.96 26.99 -9.71
N LEU A 177 2.20 25.86 -9.04
CA LEU A 177 3.54 25.25 -8.98
C LEU A 177 3.96 24.64 -10.32
N ARG A 178 2.98 24.26 -11.16
CA ARG A 178 3.22 23.82 -12.53
C ARG A 178 3.68 24.97 -13.43
N MET A 179 3.04 26.14 -13.30
CA MET A 179 3.42 27.33 -14.07
C MET A 179 4.78 27.88 -13.62
N PHE A 180 5.10 27.77 -12.33
CA PHE A 180 6.31 28.32 -11.74
C PHE A 180 7.15 27.21 -11.08
N PRO A 181 7.89 26.41 -11.86
CA PRO A 181 8.72 25.32 -11.33
C PRO A 181 9.79 25.83 -10.35
N ASP A 182 10.28 27.06 -10.53
CA ASP A 182 11.20 27.71 -9.61
C ASP A 182 10.61 27.89 -8.20
N ALA A 183 9.30 28.13 -8.07
CA ALA A 183 8.65 28.15 -6.76
C ALA A 183 8.64 26.76 -6.13
N ALA A 184 8.31 25.73 -6.91
CA ALA A 184 8.34 24.35 -6.42
C ALA A 184 9.74 23.98 -5.89
N THR A 185 10.79 24.34 -6.64
CA THR A 185 12.19 24.12 -6.23
C THR A 185 12.54 24.91 -4.97
N LYS A 186 12.17 26.19 -4.87
CA LYS A 186 12.44 27.01 -3.67
C LYS A 186 11.71 26.49 -2.43
N ILE A 187 10.46 26.07 -2.57
CA ILE A 187 9.70 25.48 -1.46
C ILE A 187 10.34 24.16 -1.03
N LYS A 188 10.70 23.27 -1.97
CA LYS A 188 11.42 22.03 -1.65
C LYS A 188 12.75 22.31 -0.94
N GLN A 189 13.52 23.28 -1.43
CA GLN A 189 14.80 23.64 -0.83
C GLN A 189 14.62 24.17 0.60
N PHE A 190 13.64 25.06 0.82
CA PHE A 190 13.30 25.54 2.15
C PHE A 190 12.94 24.39 3.09
N CYS A 191 12.11 23.45 2.66
CA CYS A 191 11.77 22.27 3.45
C CYS A 191 12.98 21.40 3.79
N ARG A 192 13.91 21.21 2.85
CA ARG A 192 15.13 20.39 3.03
C ARG A 192 16.13 21.02 3.99
N VAL A 193 16.26 22.35 3.98
CA VAL A 193 17.17 23.06 4.89
C VAL A 193 16.60 23.09 6.32
N ASN A 194 15.27 23.10 6.47
CA ASN A 194 14.61 23.28 7.76
C ASN A 194 14.04 21.98 8.36
N LEU A 195 14.55 20.80 7.97
CA LEU A 195 13.95 19.49 8.32
C LEU A 195 13.71 19.29 9.83
N LEU A 196 14.62 19.74 10.70
CA LEU A 196 14.53 19.55 12.15
C LEU A 196 13.32 20.26 12.77
N ASN A 197 12.99 21.46 12.28
CA ASN A 197 11.93 22.33 12.81
C ASN A 197 10.82 22.56 11.79
N LEU A 198 10.70 21.67 10.79
CA LEU A 198 9.77 21.83 9.68
C LEU A 198 8.34 21.64 10.18
N ASN A 199 7.54 22.68 10.06
CA ASN A 199 6.11 22.61 10.33
C ASN A 199 5.33 23.29 9.20
N VAL A 200 4.04 23.00 9.12
CA VAL A 200 3.18 23.53 8.05
C VAL A 200 3.13 25.06 8.10
N GLU A 201 3.15 25.64 9.29
CA GLU A 201 3.04 27.09 9.48
C GLU A 201 4.30 27.83 9.00
N THR A 202 5.49 27.31 9.27
CA THR A 202 6.75 27.93 8.82
C THR A 202 6.86 27.91 7.30
N VAL A 203 6.42 26.82 6.66
CA VAL A 203 6.33 26.76 5.19
C VAL A 203 5.25 27.70 4.67
N HIS A 204 4.12 27.80 5.36
CA HIS A 204 3.02 28.68 4.98
C HIS A 204 3.46 30.14 4.97
N GLN A 205 4.09 30.60 6.05
CA GLN A 205 4.67 31.93 6.17
C GLN A 205 5.78 32.17 5.14
N PHE A 206 6.63 31.18 4.88
CA PHE A 206 7.66 31.30 3.83
C PHE A 206 7.04 31.54 2.44
N ILE A 207 5.98 30.80 2.09
CA ILE A 207 5.31 30.96 0.81
C ILE A 207 4.67 32.35 0.69
N LEU A 208 3.93 32.78 1.72
CA LEU A 208 3.26 34.09 1.75
C LEU A 208 4.25 35.26 1.68
N ASN A 209 5.35 35.17 2.43
CA ASN A 209 6.25 36.32 2.62
C ASN A 209 7.39 36.37 1.60
N LYS A 210 7.74 35.25 0.96
CA LYS A 210 8.91 35.17 0.06
C LYS A 210 8.57 34.65 -1.33
N VAL A 211 7.78 33.59 -1.46
CA VAL A 211 7.53 32.95 -2.76
C VAL A 211 6.53 33.75 -3.58
N PHE A 212 5.34 34.02 -3.04
CA PHE A 212 4.31 34.76 -3.75
C PHE A 212 4.72 36.18 -4.13
N PRO A 213 5.31 37.01 -3.23
CA PRO A 213 5.68 38.38 -3.58
C PRO A 213 6.76 38.42 -4.65
N ARG A 214 7.72 37.48 -4.63
CA ARG A 214 8.79 37.42 -5.62
C ARG A 214 8.26 37.09 -7.02
N ILE A 215 7.40 36.08 -7.15
CA ILE A 215 6.82 35.72 -8.45
C ILE A 215 5.92 36.85 -8.95
N TYR A 216 5.12 37.41 -8.06
CA TYR A 216 4.24 38.52 -8.39
C TYR A 216 5.02 39.75 -8.88
N ALA A 217 6.15 40.08 -8.27
CA ALA A 217 6.98 41.21 -8.70
C ALA A 217 7.49 41.03 -10.14
N VAL A 218 7.93 39.81 -10.51
CA VAL A 218 8.36 39.48 -11.87
C VAL A 218 7.18 39.61 -12.84
N TRP A 219 6.06 38.94 -12.54
CA TRP A 219 4.87 38.99 -13.37
C TRP A 219 4.31 40.41 -13.54
N ALA A 220 4.32 41.22 -12.48
CA ALA A 220 3.85 42.60 -12.51
C ALA A 220 4.76 43.51 -13.36
N SER A 221 6.07 43.23 -13.39
CA SER A 221 7.02 43.98 -14.25
C SER A 221 6.82 43.72 -15.74
N GLU A 222 6.26 42.57 -16.10
CA GLU A 222 5.98 42.17 -17.48
C GLU A 222 4.62 42.70 -17.99
N GLN A 223 3.75 43.14 -17.08
CA GLN A 223 2.40 43.62 -17.41
C GLN A 223 2.39 45.12 -17.74
N LYS A 224 1.82 45.47 -18.91
CA LYS A 224 1.69 46.88 -19.37
C LYS A 224 0.61 47.68 -18.61
N SER A 225 -0.35 47.00 -17.99
CA SER A 225 -1.48 47.61 -17.27
C SER A 225 -1.19 47.81 -15.78
N ARG A 226 -1.45 49.02 -15.26
CA ARG A 226 -1.33 49.35 -13.82
C ARG A 226 -2.56 48.87 -13.05
N GLY A 227 -2.38 48.33 -11.84
CA GLY A 227 -3.46 48.12 -10.86
C GLY A 227 -3.75 46.68 -10.42
N HIS A 228 -2.97 45.69 -10.85
CA HIS A 228 -3.11 44.33 -10.32
C HIS A 228 -2.66 44.30 -8.86
N THR A 229 -3.31 43.46 -8.04
CA THR A 229 -2.89 43.13 -6.68
C THR A 229 -2.45 41.68 -6.61
N LEU A 230 -1.60 41.32 -5.63
CA LEU A 230 -1.18 39.93 -5.41
C LEU A 230 -2.38 38.99 -5.29
N GLN A 231 -3.46 39.41 -4.64
CA GLN A 231 -4.69 38.63 -4.53
C GLN A 231 -5.37 38.39 -5.89
N SER A 232 -5.45 39.41 -6.76
CA SER A 232 -5.99 39.23 -8.12
C SER A 232 -5.15 38.26 -8.95
N PHE A 233 -3.82 38.30 -8.79
CA PHE A 233 -2.89 37.38 -9.44
C PHE A 233 -3.08 35.94 -8.96
N LEU A 234 -3.17 35.70 -7.65
CA LEU A 234 -3.37 34.36 -7.09
C LEU A 234 -4.72 33.75 -7.50
N LYS A 235 -5.76 34.59 -7.67
CA LYS A 235 -7.07 34.15 -8.19
C LYS A 235 -6.99 33.58 -9.61
N LEU A 236 -6.05 34.02 -10.46
CA LEU A 236 -5.82 33.43 -11.79
C LEU A 236 -5.46 31.93 -11.70
N PHE A 237 -4.83 31.53 -10.60
CA PHE A 237 -4.46 30.14 -10.31
C PHE A 237 -5.46 29.43 -9.40
N ARG A 238 -6.67 29.99 -9.23
CA ARG A 238 -7.73 29.48 -8.35
C ARG A 238 -7.33 29.43 -6.87
N ILE A 239 -6.44 30.32 -6.44
CA ILE A 239 -6.05 30.48 -5.04
C ILE A 239 -6.75 31.74 -4.52
N SER A 240 -7.94 31.56 -3.93
CA SER A 240 -8.69 32.67 -3.31
C SER A 240 -8.20 32.97 -1.90
N VAL A 241 -7.90 31.92 -1.14
CA VAL A 241 -7.31 31.98 0.20
C VAL A 241 -6.22 30.93 0.25
N PHE A 242 -4.99 31.36 0.53
CA PHE A 242 -3.90 30.42 0.80
C PHE A 242 -3.91 30.11 2.29
N SER A 243 -4.20 28.86 2.64
CA SER A 243 -4.30 28.40 4.04
C SER A 243 -3.16 27.45 4.42
N PRO A 244 -2.92 27.22 5.72
CA PRO A 244 -2.01 26.15 6.18
C PRO A 244 -2.38 24.77 5.60
N GLN A 245 -3.67 24.46 5.45
CA GLN A 245 -4.11 23.20 4.82
C GLN A 245 -3.71 23.12 3.35
N THR A 246 -3.81 24.23 2.61
CA THR A 246 -3.35 24.33 1.23
C THR A 246 -1.84 24.12 1.15
N THR A 247 -1.11 24.71 2.10
CA THR A 247 0.34 24.53 2.25
C THR A 247 0.70 23.06 2.48
N LEU A 248 0.01 22.38 3.40
CA LEU A 248 0.21 20.96 3.66
C LEU A 248 -0.06 20.11 2.40
N SER A 249 -1.09 20.44 1.62
CA SER A 249 -1.38 19.77 0.35
C SER A 249 -0.22 19.94 -0.64
N TRP A 250 0.29 21.17 -0.81
CA TRP A 250 1.43 21.45 -1.68
C TRP A 250 2.69 20.72 -1.21
N MET A 251 2.96 20.70 0.10
CA MET A 251 4.08 19.95 0.67
C MET A 251 4.00 18.46 0.30
N LYS A 252 2.82 17.83 0.44
CA LYS A 252 2.60 16.43 0.07
C LYS A 252 2.82 16.20 -1.42
N GLN A 253 2.28 17.06 -2.27
CA GLN A 253 2.43 17.00 -3.73
C GLN A 253 3.87 17.24 -4.19
N LEU A 254 4.65 18.01 -3.43
CA LEU A 254 6.10 18.18 -3.62
C LEU A 254 6.93 17.00 -3.09
N GLY A 255 6.30 15.98 -2.52
CA GLY A 255 6.94 14.75 -2.06
C GLY A 255 7.35 14.77 -0.58
N MET A 256 6.96 15.78 0.19
CA MET A 256 7.20 15.80 1.64
C MET A 256 6.26 14.80 2.33
N LYS A 257 6.84 13.83 3.04
CA LYS A 257 6.10 12.82 3.80
C LYS A 257 6.51 12.91 5.27
N TYR A 258 5.53 12.92 6.17
CA TYR A 258 5.80 12.70 7.58
C TYR A 258 6.30 11.27 7.76
N ALA A 259 7.41 11.10 8.47
CA ALA A 259 7.77 9.79 8.97
C ALA A 259 6.74 9.41 10.06
N ASN A 260 6.24 8.18 10.01
CA ASN A 260 5.51 7.64 11.16
C ASN A 260 6.46 7.69 12.35
N HIS A 261 6.03 8.33 13.45
CA HIS A 261 6.83 8.48 14.66
C HIS A 261 7.28 7.09 15.12
N LYS A 262 8.56 6.74 14.90
CA LYS A 262 9.18 5.63 15.59
C LYS A 262 9.43 6.14 17.00
N LYS A 263 8.64 5.70 17.99
CA LYS A 263 9.06 5.82 19.39
C LYS A 263 10.44 5.17 19.47
N SER A 264 11.50 5.97 19.59
CA SER A 264 12.76 5.46 20.09
C SER A 264 12.52 5.19 21.56
N TYR A 265 12.30 3.92 21.91
CA TYR A 265 12.12 3.46 23.29
C TYR A 265 13.37 3.63 24.17
N TYR A 266 14.41 4.30 23.68
CA TYR A 266 15.70 4.49 24.35
C TYR A 266 15.82 5.87 25.00
N VAL A 267 14.84 6.28 25.81
CA VAL A 267 14.95 7.53 26.59
C VAL A 267 14.69 7.34 28.08
N ASP A 268 14.05 6.25 28.52
CA ASP A 268 14.03 5.90 29.93
C ASP A 268 15.15 4.88 30.21
N GLY A 269 16.24 5.36 30.81
CA GLY A 269 17.41 4.55 31.20
C GLY A 269 17.15 3.54 32.32
N HIS A 270 16.02 2.82 32.26
CA HIS A 270 15.64 1.72 33.16
C HIS A 270 16.51 0.47 33.00
N GLU A 271 17.29 0.38 31.92
CA GLU A 271 18.24 -0.72 31.67
C GLU A 271 19.64 -0.46 32.23
N ARG A 272 19.90 0.72 32.82
CA ARG A 272 21.19 0.98 33.45
C ARG A 272 21.33 0.14 34.72
N GLU A 273 22.49 -0.49 34.89
CA GLU A 273 22.76 -1.43 35.99
C GLU A 273 22.51 -0.80 37.37
N ASP A 274 22.73 0.50 37.54
CA ASP A 274 22.47 1.26 38.76
C ASP A 274 20.98 1.32 39.12
N VAL A 275 20.08 1.42 38.13
CA VAL A 275 18.63 1.48 38.36
C VAL A 275 18.06 0.08 38.67
N VAL A 276 18.58 -0.95 38.02
CA VAL A 276 18.18 -2.35 38.27
C VAL A 276 18.62 -2.80 39.67
N LEU A 277 19.80 -2.36 40.12
CA LEU A 277 20.31 -2.70 41.46
C LEU A 277 19.45 -2.07 42.57
N ILE A 278 18.98 -0.83 42.39
CA ILE A 278 18.11 -0.15 43.34
C ILE A 278 16.75 -0.87 43.46
N MET A 279 16.14 -1.28 42.35
CA MET A 279 14.88 -2.03 42.37
C MET A 279 15.03 -3.42 43.02
N ALA A 280 16.12 -4.13 42.73
CA ALA A 280 16.41 -5.42 43.37
C ALA A 280 16.64 -5.27 44.88
N THR A 281 17.28 -4.20 45.32
CA THR A 281 17.54 -3.93 46.74
C THR A 281 16.26 -3.53 47.49
N SER A 282 15.36 -2.77 46.86
CA SER A 282 14.06 -2.40 47.44
C SER A 282 13.08 -3.57 47.58
N LEU A 283 13.20 -4.61 46.74
CA LEU A 283 12.36 -5.82 46.82
C LEU A 283 12.82 -6.81 47.89
N VAL A 284 14.11 -6.80 48.27
CA VAL A 284 14.66 -7.70 49.30
C VAL A 284 14.44 -7.17 50.72
N LEU A 285 14.33 -5.85 50.90
CA LEU A 285 14.20 -5.22 52.23
C LEU A 285 12.76 -5.12 52.76
N ASN A 286 11.77 -5.77 52.14
CA ASN A 286 10.39 -5.72 52.63
C ASN A 286 9.71 -7.09 52.76
N PRO A 287 10.11 -7.93 53.74
CA PRO A 287 9.26 -8.98 54.24
C PRO A 287 8.51 -8.49 55.49
N THR A 288 7.19 -8.26 55.32
CA THR A 288 6.14 -8.34 56.36
C THR A 288 6.55 -8.17 57.83
N SER A 289 6.20 -7.02 58.43
CA SER A 289 5.85 -6.97 59.85
C SER A 289 4.70 -6.00 60.11
N ARG A 290 3.53 -6.58 60.44
CA ARG A 290 2.45 -5.93 61.19
C ARG A 290 2.94 -5.61 62.61
N ASN A 291 2.35 -4.54 63.18
CA ASN A 291 2.18 -4.20 64.60
C ASN A 291 3.13 -3.17 65.25
N LEU A 292 2.64 -1.91 65.26
CA LEU A 292 2.53 -0.93 66.38
C LEU A 292 3.81 -0.39 67.09
N PRO A 293 3.79 0.77 67.79
CA PRO A 293 2.65 1.61 68.16
C PRO A 293 2.75 3.11 67.80
N ASN A 294 1.60 3.76 68.01
CA ASN A 294 1.28 5.17 67.86
C ASN A 294 2.03 6.04 68.89
N ILE A 295 2.75 7.09 68.43
CA ILE A 295 3.30 8.17 69.30
C ILE A 295 2.89 9.51 68.67
N PRO A 296 2.17 10.40 69.39
CA PRO A 296 1.77 11.71 68.91
C PRO A 296 2.75 12.81 69.40
N PRO A 297 2.54 14.11 69.07
CA PRO A 297 3.42 14.95 68.25
C PRO A 297 4.35 15.88 69.05
N GLN A 298 5.40 16.43 68.42
CA GLN A 298 6.13 17.60 68.92
C GLN A 298 6.49 18.53 67.74
N PHE A 299 6.01 19.78 67.83
CA PHE A 299 6.36 20.94 66.99
C PHE A 299 7.88 21.25 67.12
N THR A 300 8.57 21.83 66.14
CA THR A 300 8.60 23.28 65.87
C THR A 300 9.51 23.57 64.68
N SER A 301 9.22 24.68 64.01
CA SER A 301 9.96 25.28 62.89
C SER A 301 11.39 25.68 63.25
N LEU A 302 12.27 25.79 62.25
CA LEU A 302 13.13 26.97 62.09
C LEU A 302 13.75 27.04 60.68
N SER A 303 13.72 28.26 60.18
CA SER A 303 14.15 28.81 58.91
C SER A 303 15.67 28.96 58.77
N ASN A 304 16.12 29.01 57.51
CA ASN A 304 17.23 29.81 56.95
C ASN A 304 18.56 29.90 57.72
N LEU A 305 19.62 29.39 57.10
CA LEU A 305 20.78 30.17 56.60
C LEU A 305 21.50 29.38 55.51
#